data_AF-A0A379TYM6-F1
#
_entry.id   AF-A0A379TYM6-F1
#
_cell.length_a   1.000
_cell.length_b   1.000
_cell.length_c   1.000
_cell.angle_alpha   90.00
_cell.angle_beta   90.00
_cell.angle_gamma   90.00
#
_symmetry.space_group_name_H-M   'P 1'
#
loop_
_entity.id
_entity.type
_entity.pdbx_description
1 polymer ?
#
loop_
_entity_poly.entity_id
_entity_poly.type
_entity_poly.pdbx_seq_one_letter_code
_entity_poly.pdbx_strand_id
1 'polypeptide(L)'
;MKIKYILFILFTSYSAASVAAFSEEENSQLASINQKSSGEVKTALDNLNKSVDTQISNNPDRKPLILELKKSWGDMIDKKCQLETFDSKGTDAETTEVSNCLVRYYQEEMKYFDAMLP
;
A
#
# COMPACT_ATOMS: atom_id res chain seq x y z
N MET A 1 -53.17 -13.58 -15.43
CA MET A 1 -51.98 -14.19 -14.77
C MET A 1 -50.74 -14.29 -15.66
N LYS A 2 -50.86 -14.58 -16.98
CA LYS A 2 -49.69 -14.79 -17.87
C LYS A 2 -48.78 -13.56 -18.09
N ILE A 3 -49.35 -12.35 -18.10
CA ILE A 3 -48.59 -11.09 -18.30
C ILE A 3 -47.68 -10.75 -17.11
N LYS A 4 -48.07 -11.13 -15.87
CA LYS A 4 -47.26 -10.88 -14.66
C LYS A 4 -45.96 -11.69 -14.65
N TYR A 5 -45.97 -12.91 -15.21
CA TYR A 5 -44.77 -13.75 -15.30
C TYR A 5 -43.78 -13.26 -16.38
N ILE A 6 -44.29 -12.66 -17.46
CA ILE A 6 -43.45 -12.10 -18.53
C ILE A 6 -42.66 -10.88 -18.05
N LEU A 7 -43.30 -10.00 -17.27
CA LEU A 7 -42.65 -8.84 -16.65
C LEU A 7 -41.55 -9.26 -15.65
N PHE A 8 -41.77 -10.36 -14.92
CA PHE A 8 -40.79 -10.89 -13.96
C PHE A 8 -39.53 -11.43 -14.67
N ILE A 9 -39.71 -12.12 -15.81
CA ILE A 9 -38.60 -12.65 -16.62
C ILE A 9 -37.76 -11.51 -17.22
N LEU A 10 -38.40 -10.44 -17.71
CA LEU A 10 -37.72 -9.26 -18.27
C LEU A 10 -36.88 -8.51 -17.22
N PHE A 11 -37.32 -8.47 -15.95
CA PHE A 11 -36.54 -7.85 -14.87
C PHE A 11 -35.30 -8.67 -14.50
N THR A 12 -35.39 -10.00 -14.51
CA THR A 12 -34.25 -10.87 -14.19
C THR A 12 -33.16 -10.88 -15.26
N SER A 13 -33.51 -10.66 -16.53
CA SER A 13 -32.52 -10.62 -17.63
C SER A 13 -31.73 -9.31 -17.71
N TYR A 14 -32.21 -8.21 -17.11
CA TYR A 14 -31.50 -6.94 -17.09
C TYR A 14 -30.38 -6.88 -16.02
N SER A 15 -30.41 -7.80 -15.05
CA SER A 15 -29.47 -7.83 -13.92
C SER A 15 -28.14 -8.56 -14.22
N ALA A 16 -28.04 -9.26 -15.36
CA ALA A 16 -26.85 -10.02 -15.73
C ALA A 16 -25.75 -9.18 -16.42
N ALA A 17 -26.01 -7.88 -16.66
CA ALA A 17 -25.11 -7.00 -17.44
C ALA A 17 -24.23 -6.07 -16.59
N SER A 18 -24.27 -6.15 -15.25
CA SER A 18 -23.61 -5.18 -14.38
C SER A 18 -22.24 -5.61 -13.82
N VAL A 19 -21.60 -6.63 -14.40
CA VAL A 19 -20.17 -6.87 -14.15
C VAL A 19 -19.39 -5.93 -15.06
N ALA A 20 -19.13 -4.71 -14.57
CA ALA A 20 -18.25 -3.78 -15.24
C ALA A 20 -16.81 -4.31 -15.14
N ALA A 21 -16.39 -5.08 -16.14
CA ALA A 21 -14.98 -5.40 -16.33
C ALA A 21 -14.28 -4.18 -16.94
N PHE A 22 -13.12 -3.81 -16.40
CA PHE A 22 -12.30 -2.73 -16.96
C PHE A 22 -12.01 -2.96 -18.44
N SER A 23 -12.01 -1.87 -19.20
CA SER A 23 -11.48 -1.87 -20.56
C SER A 23 -9.98 -2.17 -20.57
N GLU A 24 -9.44 -2.54 -21.72
CA GLU A 24 -7.99 -2.76 -21.89
C GLU A 24 -7.17 -1.52 -21.51
N GLU A 25 -7.67 -0.34 -21.87
CA GLU A 25 -7.05 0.95 -21.55
C GLU A 25 -7.02 1.21 -20.03
N GLU A 26 -8.14 0.99 -19.34
CA GLU A 26 -8.21 1.16 -17.88
C GLU A 26 -7.29 0.17 -17.15
N ASN A 27 -7.20 -1.07 -17.63
CA ASN A 27 -6.27 -2.07 -17.08
C ASN A 27 -4.80 -1.66 -17.27
N SER A 28 -4.45 -1.10 -18.43
CA SER A 28 -3.09 -0.60 -18.71
C SER A 28 -2.72 0.56 -17.79
N GLN A 29 -3.64 1.52 -17.59
CA GLN A 29 -3.44 2.64 -16.68
C GLN A 29 -3.29 2.17 -15.23
N LEU A 30 -4.14 1.24 -14.78
CA LEU A 30 -4.04 0.67 -13.43
C LEU A 30 -2.71 -0.05 -13.21
N ALA A 31 -2.22 -0.80 -14.20
CA ALA A 31 -0.91 -1.46 -14.14
C ALA A 31 0.24 -0.43 -14.03
N SER A 32 0.17 0.67 -14.79
CA SER A 32 1.16 1.74 -14.74
C SER A 32 1.18 2.44 -13.38
N ILE A 33 0.01 2.72 -12.80
CA ILE A 33 -0.14 3.29 -11.45
C ILE A 33 0.50 2.35 -10.42
N ASN A 34 0.17 1.06 -10.47
CA ASN A 34 0.71 0.07 -9.54
C ASN A 34 2.23 -0.05 -9.63
N GLN A 35 2.78 -0.01 -10.85
CA GLN A 35 4.23 -0.01 -11.07
C GLN A 35 4.88 1.24 -10.46
N LYS A 36 4.30 2.42 -10.67
CA LYS A 36 4.80 3.67 -10.11
C LYS A 36 4.79 3.63 -8.57
N SER A 37 3.67 3.22 -7.98
CA SER A 37 3.52 3.08 -6.52
C SER A 37 4.57 2.13 -5.93
N SER A 38 4.84 1.00 -6.57
CA SER A 38 5.90 0.07 -6.15
C SER A 38 7.30 0.72 -6.19
N GLY A 39 7.59 1.52 -7.23
CA GLY A 39 8.84 2.27 -7.32
C GLY A 39 9.02 3.31 -6.21
N GLU A 40 7.94 3.98 -5.81
CA GLU A 40 7.95 4.95 -4.71
C GLU A 40 8.19 4.28 -3.36
N VAL A 41 7.56 3.13 -3.10
CA VAL A 41 7.80 2.32 -1.89
C VAL A 41 9.27 1.89 -1.81
N LYS A 42 9.82 1.37 -2.92
CA LYS A 42 11.24 0.97 -2.99
C LYS A 42 12.15 2.16 -2.67
N THR A 43 11.90 3.31 -3.30
CA THR A 43 12.69 4.53 -3.08
C THR A 43 12.65 4.99 -1.63
N ALA A 44 11.47 4.99 -1.00
CA ALA A 44 11.31 5.37 0.40
C ALA A 44 12.07 4.43 1.34
N LEU A 45 11.98 3.11 1.11
CA LEU A 45 12.69 2.11 1.90
C LEU A 45 14.21 2.22 1.73
N ASP A 46 14.69 2.42 0.50
CA ASP A 46 16.13 2.57 0.22
C ASP A 46 16.70 3.82 0.92
N ASN A 47 15.94 4.92 0.97
CA ASN A 47 16.35 6.14 1.67
C ASN A 47 16.35 5.96 3.20
N LEU A 48 15.33 5.28 3.74
CA LEU A 48 15.32 4.89 5.14
C LEU A 48 16.54 4.04 5.51
N ASN A 49 16.86 3.02 4.73
CA ASN A 49 18.01 2.16 4.99
C ASN A 49 19.34 2.96 5.00
N LYS A 50 19.51 3.91 4.08
CA LYS A 50 20.67 4.82 4.08
C LYS A 50 20.76 5.68 5.34
N SER A 51 19.63 6.20 5.82
CA SER A 51 19.57 6.97 7.08
C SER A 51 20.00 6.11 8.27
N VAL A 52 19.49 4.88 8.34
CA VAL A 52 19.84 3.90 9.37
C VAL A 52 21.33 3.52 9.32
N ASP A 53 21.86 3.23 8.14
CA ASP A 53 23.28 2.92 7.94
C ASP A 53 24.18 4.08 8.35
N THR A 54 23.77 5.32 8.04
CA THR A 54 24.46 6.54 8.48
C THR A 54 24.51 6.62 10.00
N GLN A 55 23.38 6.37 10.67
CA GLN A 55 23.34 6.41 12.13
C GLN A 55 24.13 5.27 12.78
N ILE A 56 24.15 4.07 12.18
CA ILE A 56 25.02 2.97 12.64
C ILE A 56 26.50 3.35 12.51
N SER A 57 26.88 4.01 11.41
CA SER A 57 28.26 4.45 11.18
C SER A 57 28.68 5.55 12.17
N ASN A 58 27.78 6.49 12.48
CA ASN A 58 28.06 7.58 13.41
C ASN A 58 28.04 7.10 14.88
N ASN A 59 27.14 6.17 15.20
CA ASN A 59 26.91 5.68 16.56
C ASN A 59 27.17 4.16 16.68
N PRO A 60 28.42 3.67 16.51
CA PRO A 60 28.71 2.24 16.48
C PRO A 60 28.31 1.51 17.77
N ASP A 61 28.46 2.15 18.93
CA ASP A 61 28.07 1.60 20.24
C ASP A 61 26.56 1.40 20.38
N ARG A 62 25.75 2.17 19.64
CA ARG A 62 24.29 2.10 19.65
C ARG A 62 23.73 1.19 18.56
N LYS A 63 24.58 0.61 17.70
CA LYS A 63 24.17 -0.24 16.57
C LYS A 63 23.14 -1.32 16.96
N PRO A 64 23.29 -2.08 18.06
CA PRO A 64 22.30 -3.10 18.42
C PRO A 64 20.91 -2.51 18.65
N LEU A 65 20.84 -1.36 19.35
CA LEU A 65 19.60 -0.67 19.65
C LEU A 65 18.96 -0.06 18.39
N ILE A 66 19.77 0.50 17.49
CA ILE A 66 19.28 1.05 16.21
C ILE A 66 18.65 -0.06 15.36
N LEU A 67 19.31 -1.21 15.26
CA LEU A 67 18.80 -2.36 14.50
C LEU A 67 17.54 -2.97 15.13
N GLU A 68 17.48 -3.05 16.45
CA GLU A 68 16.28 -3.51 17.17
C GLU A 68 15.10 -2.56 16.95
N LEU A 69 15.33 -1.25 17.06
CA LEU A 69 14.31 -0.24 16.79
C LEU A 69 13.81 -0.31 15.34
N LYS A 70 14.72 -0.37 14.35
CA LYS A 70 14.38 -0.54 12.92
C LYS A 70 13.46 -1.75 12.69
N LYS A 71 13.74 -2.85 13.38
CA LYS A 71 12.93 -4.08 13.30
C LYS A 71 11.55 -3.85 13.92
N SER A 72 11.48 -3.36 15.15
CA SER A 72 10.21 -3.10 15.84
C SER A 72 9.34 -2.09 15.09
N TRP A 73 9.95 -1.08 14.48
CA TRP A 73 9.25 -0.11 13.66
C TRP A 73 8.74 -0.74 12.37
N GLY A 74 9.54 -1.58 11.70
CA GLY A 74 9.08 -2.36 10.55
C GLY A 74 7.85 -3.22 10.88
N ASP A 75 7.86 -3.93 12.01
CA ASP A 75 6.72 -4.74 12.48
C ASP A 75 5.48 -3.88 12.77
N MET A 76 5.68 -2.66 13.27
CA MET A 76 4.59 -1.70 13.51
C MET A 76 4.01 -1.19 12.19
N ILE A 77 4.85 -0.79 11.24
CA ILE A 77 4.42 -0.29 9.92
C ILE A 77 3.59 -1.33 9.18
N ASP A 78 4.04 -2.59 9.16
CA ASP A 78 3.31 -3.69 8.53
C ASP A 78 1.90 -3.83 9.12
N LYS A 79 1.79 -3.97 10.44
CA LYS A 79 0.49 -4.11 11.12
C LYS A 79 -0.39 -2.87 10.95
N LYS A 80 0.21 -1.68 10.97
CA LYS A 80 -0.51 -0.41 10.84
C LYS A 80 -1.06 -0.25 9.43
N CYS A 81 -0.29 -0.55 8.39
CA CYS A 81 -0.78 -0.51 7.03
C CYS A 81 -1.84 -1.57 6.76
N GLN A 82 -1.69 -2.79 7.28
CA GLN A 82 -2.75 -3.80 7.21
C GLN A 82 -4.07 -3.31 7.84
N LEU A 83 -4.00 -2.59 8.96
CA LEU A 83 -5.18 -2.04 9.63
C LEU A 83 -5.79 -0.87 8.87
N GLU A 84 -4.98 0.09 8.41
CA GLU A 84 -5.46 1.32 7.76
C GLU A 84 -5.96 1.08 6.34
N THR A 85 -5.48 0.04 5.66
CA THR A 85 -5.88 -0.30 4.29
C THR A 85 -6.84 -1.49 4.24
N PHE A 86 -7.42 -1.88 5.38
CA PHE A 86 -8.30 -3.03 5.48
C PHE A 86 -9.45 -2.98 4.45
N ASP A 87 -10.06 -1.80 4.28
CA ASP A 87 -11.21 -1.60 3.40
C ASP A 87 -10.86 -1.63 1.91
N SER A 88 -9.59 -1.43 1.54
CA SER A 88 -9.16 -1.49 0.13
C SER A 88 -8.83 -2.91 -0.33
N LYS A 89 -8.83 -3.90 0.56
CA LYS A 89 -8.47 -5.28 0.24
C LYS A 89 -9.40 -5.90 -0.81
N GLY A 90 -8.82 -6.44 -1.88
CA GLY A 90 -9.52 -7.03 -3.01
C GLY A 90 -10.10 -6.02 -4.00
N THR A 91 -9.80 -4.73 -3.83
CA THR A 91 -10.19 -3.67 -4.76
C THR A 91 -9.03 -3.30 -5.69
N ASP A 92 -9.35 -2.61 -6.78
CA ASP A 92 -8.35 -1.97 -7.66
C ASP A 92 -7.45 -0.97 -6.93
N ALA A 93 -7.95 -0.36 -5.85
CA ALA A 93 -7.22 0.59 -5.02
C ALA A 93 -6.24 -0.05 -4.03
N GLU A 94 -6.29 -1.37 -3.79
CA GLU A 94 -5.49 -2.06 -2.76
C GLU A 94 -4.00 -1.70 -2.85
N THR A 95 -3.43 -1.83 -4.05
CA THR A 95 -2.00 -1.62 -4.26
C THR A 95 -1.59 -0.18 -3.97
N THR A 96 -2.38 0.79 -4.43
CA THR A 96 -2.10 2.21 -4.22
C THR A 96 -2.24 2.60 -2.75
N GLU A 97 -3.29 2.15 -2.06
CA GLU A 97 -3.51 2.45 -0.64
C GLU A 97 -2.41 1.86 0.24
N VAL A 98 -2.04 0.59 0.02
CA VAL A 98 -0.93 -0.06 0.73
C VAL A 98 0.39 0.67 0.46
N SER A 99 0.67 1.01 -0.80
CA SER A 99 1.91 1.72 -1.16
C SER A 99 1.99 3.11 -0.53
N ASN A 100 0.91 3.88 -0.56
CA ASN A 100 0.84 5.21 0.06
C ASN A 100 1.09 5.12 1.58
N CYS A 101 0.49 4.13 2.24
CA CYS A 101 0.72 3.88 3.66
C CYS A 101 2.21 3.58 3.95
N LEU A 102 2.81 2.66 3.20
CA LEU A 102 4.22 2.29 3.37
C LEU A 102 5.16 3.48 3.14
N VAL A 103 4.96 4.25 2.07
CA VAL A 103 5.76 5.44 1.77
C VAL A 103 5.69 6.44 2.92
N ARG A 104 4.48 6.74 3.41
CA ARG A 104 4.28 7.67 4.53
C ARG A 104 5.08 7.23 5.76
N TYR A 105 4.93 5.97 6.17
CA TYR A 105 5.57 5.52 7.40
C TYR A 105 7.08 5.27 7.28
N TYR A 106 7.58 4.87 6.11
CA TYR A 106 9.03 4.84 5.88
C TYR A 106 9.64 6.25 5.91
N GLN A 107 8.94 7.26 5.41
CA GLN A 107 9.39 8.66 5.51
C GLN A 107 9.35 9.18 6.95
N GLU A 108 8.35 8.80 7.75
CA GLU A 108 8.30 9.12 9.19
C GLU A 108 9.45 8.46 9.96
N GLU A 109 9.71 7.18 9.68
CA GLU A 109 10.83 6.43 10.26
C GLU A 109 12.18 7.06 9.89
N MET A 110 12.37 7.39 8.61
CA MET A 110 13.57 8.05 8.11
C MET A 110 13.80 9.39 8.81
N LYS A 111 12.77 10.22 8.97
CA LYS A 111 12.89 11.53 9.65
C LYS A 111 13.38 11.39 11.10
N TYR A 112 12.99 10.33 11.79
CA TYR A 112 13.49 10.08 13.14
C TYR A 112 14.98 9.75 13.13
N PHE A 113 15.42 8.84 12.27
CA PHE A 113 16.84 8.49 12.16
C PHE A 113 17.69 9.66 11.67
N ASP A 114 17.19 10.47 10.73
CA ASP A 114 17.86 11.69 10.26
C ASP A 114 18.02 12.75 11.38
N ALA A 115 17.14 12.76 12.36
CA ALA A 115 17.19 13.68 13.50
C ALA A 115 18.12 13.22 14.64
N MET A 116 18.65 12.00 14.57
CA MET A 116 19.60 11.51 15.57
C MET A 116 20.95 12.22 15.45
N LEU A 117 21.51 12.61 16.60
CA LEU A 117 22.85 13.19 16.67
C LEU A 117 23.92 12.10 16.40
N PRO A 118 25.07 12.48 15.82
CA PRO A 118 26.22 11.60 15.68
C PRO A 118 26.72 11.05 17.03
#